data_AF-A0A7S2WCI6-F1
#
_entry.id   AF-A0A7S2WCI6-F1
#
_cell.length_a   1.000
_cell.length_b   1.000
_cell.length_c   1.000
_cell.angle_alpha   90.00
_cell.angle_beta   90.00
_cell.angle_gamma   90.00
#
_symmetry.space_group_name_H-M   'P 1'
#
loop_
_entity.id
_entity.type
_entity.pdbx_description
1 polymer ?
#
loop_
_entity_poly.entity_id
_entity_poly.type
_entity_poly.pdbx_seq_one_letter_code
_entity_poly.pdbx_strand_id
1 'polypeptide(L)'
;NGRASNHHLSLFLQVADADDLPFGWKKAVSYVLTLEHPSGPSLGYAKRNPDKTFKLCPKAIDWGWSQFITSDRIQQDGYISNDSLTVRAAVTVKSSSVSIDPEDAELYLKCAVEEGNAEAVEACLSQGAGVNCQFKDDLYTPLHTACSSS
;
A
#
# COMPACT_ATOMS: atom_id res chain seq x y z
N ASN A 1 -7.57 -8.94 1.29
CA ASN A 1 -8.83 -8.33 1.77
C ASN A 1 -9.78 -8.06 0.62
N GLY A 2 -10.86 -8.85 0.47
CA GLY A 2 -11.92 -8.60 -0.52
C GLY A 2 -13.26 -8.43 0.18
N ARG A 3 -14.02 -7.36 -0.16
CA ARG A 3 -15.37 -7.09 0.39
C ARG A 3 -16.42 -7.46 -0.66
N ALA A 4 -17.35 -8.34 -0.29
CA ALA A 4 -18.34 -8.98 -1.17
C ALA A 4 -19.59 -8.13 -1.49
N SER A 5 -19.47 -6.81 -1.66
CA SER A 5 -20.64 -5.95 -1.92
C SER A 5 -20.65 -5.28 -3.29
N ASN A 6 -19.58 -5.41 -4.07
CA ASN A 6 -19.50 -4.84 -5.41
C ASN A 6 -19.34 -5.99 -6.39
N HIS A 7 -20.11 -5.99 -7.49
CA HIS A 7 -20.08 -6.97 -8.60
C HIS A 7 -18.76 -6.95 -9.39
N HIS A 8 -17.64 -6.81 -8.69
CA HIS A 8 -16.30 -6.64 -9.22
C HIS A 8 -15.32 -7.44 -8.39
N LEU A 9 -14.35 -8.04 -9.08
CA LEU A 9 -13.11 -8.47 -8.46
C LEU A 9 -12.23 -7.23 -8.22
N SER A 10 -11.75 -7.09 -6.98
CA SER A 10 -10.74 -6.10 -6.61
C SER A 10 -9.37 -6.76 -6.55
N LEU A 11 -8.35 -6.10 -7.09
CA LEU A 11 -6.96 -6.59 -7.02
C LEU A 11 -6.04 -5.48 -6.53
N PHE A 12 -5.23 -5.78 -5.53
CA PHE A 12 -4.28 -4.87 -4.92
C PHE A 12 -2.91 -5.55 -4.75
N LEU A 13 -1.85 -4.76 -4.76
CA LEU A 13 -0.49 -5.14 -4.43
C LEU A 13 -0.13 -4.60 -3.06
N GLN A 14 0.51 -5.44 -2.27
CA GLN A 14 1.15 -5.09 -1.01
C GLN A 14 2.63 -5.48 -1.11
N VAL A 15 3.50 -4.69 -0.46
CA VAL A 15 4.91 -5.04 -0.35
C VAL A 15 5.02 -6.17 0.68
N ALA A 16 5.59 -7.30 0.26
CA ALA A 16 5.89 -8.41 1.17
C ALA A 16 6.94 -7.96 2.19
N ASP A 17 6.81 -8.46 3.43
CA ASP A 17 7.77 -8.21 4.52
C ASP A 17 8.01 -6.70 4.74
N ALA A 18 6.96 -5.88 4.56
CA ALA A 18 7.06 -4.43 4.66
C ALA A 18 7.49 -3.95 6.06
N ASP A 19 7.20 -4.75 7.09
CA ASP A 19 7.56 -4.48 8.48
C ASP A 19 9.07 -4.68 8.74
N ASP A 20 9.75 -5.47 7.90
CA ASP A 20 11.21 -5.68 7.98
C ASP A 20 12.00 -4.59 7.24
N LEU A 21 11.31 -3.68 6.52
CA LEU A 21 11.97 -2.61 5.78
C LEU A 21 12.36 -1.44 6.69
N PRO A 22 13.46 -0.72 6.39
CA PRO A 22 13.89 0.41 7.19
C PRO A 22 12.80 1.48 7.35
N PHE A 23 12.75 2.13 8.52
CA PHE A 23 11.85 3.25 8.76
C PHE A 23 12.07 4.35 7.70
N GLY A 24 10.99 4.79 7.05
CA GLY A 24 11.05 5.74 5.94
C GLY A 24 11.35 5.11 4.57
N TRP A 25 11.23 3.80 4.41
CA TRP A 25 11.39 3.16 3.11
C TRP A 25 10.41 3.70 2.06
N LYS A 26 10.90 3.81 0.82
CA LYS A 26 10.15 4.25 -0.35
C LYS A 26 10.63 3.47 -1.57
N LYS A 27 9.69 3.03 -2.40
CA LYS A 27 9.93 2.29 -3.65
C LYS A 27 9.08 2.89 -4.76
N ALA A 28 9.72 3.51 -5.74
CA ALA A 28 9.05 3.89 -6.97
C ALA A 28 9.01 2.67 -7.90
N VAL A 29 7.81 2.31 -8.36
CA VAL A 29 7.59 1.12 -9.18
C VAL A 29 6.65 1.43 -10.34
N SER A 30 6.69 0.58 -11.35
CA SER A 30 5.57 0.37 -12.28
C SER A 30 5.09 -1.05 -12.13
N TYR A 31 3.79 -1.29 -12.28
CA TYR A 31 3.26 -2.65 -12.23
C TYR A 31 2.10 -2.88 -13.20
N VAL A 32 1.89 -4.15 -13.54
CA VAL A 32 0.75 -4.64 -14.30
C VAL A 32 0.14 -5.79 -13.52
N LEU A 33 -1.16 -5.70 -13.25
CA LEU A 33 -1.94 -6.85 -12.80
C LEU A 33 -2.69 -7.40 -14.00
N THR A 34 -2.62 -8.71 -14.20
CA THR A 34 -3.25 -9.43 -15.31
C THR A 34 -4.10 -10.55 -14.74
N LEU A 35 -5.37 -10.58 -15.12
CA LEU A 35 -6.19 -11.78 -15.04
C LEU A 35 -5.88 -12.63 -16.28
N GLU A 36 -5.23 -13.77 -16.08
CA GLU A 36 -4.87 -14.67 -17.18
C GLU A 36 -6.08 -15.48 -17.63
N HIS A 37 -6.18 -15.71 -18.93
CA HIS A 37 -7.27 -16.48 -19.51
C HIS A 37 -6.80 -17.92 -19.77
N PRO A 38 -7.57 -18.96 -19.39
CA PRO A 38 -7.17 -20.36 -19.54
C PRO A 38 -6.82 -20.76 -20.99
N SER A 39 -7.52 -20.20 -21.97
CA SER A 39 -7.27 -20.45 -23.40
C SER A 39 -6.05 -19.70 -23.98
N GLY A 40 -5.31 -18.95 -23.17
CA GLY A 40 -4.03 -18.35 -23.55
C GLY A 40 -3.87 -16.85 -23.24
N PRO A 41 -2.63 -16.33 -23.32
CA PRO A 41 -2.29 -14.96 -22.92
C PRO A 41 -2.95 -13.88 -23.80
N SER A 42 -3.27 -14.26 -25.03
CA SER A 42 -4.28 -13.70 -25.94
C SER A 42 -5.39 -12.85 -25.33
N LEU A 43 -6.08 -13.53 -24.44
CA LEU A 43 -7.40 -13.18 -23.95
C LEU A 43 -7.34 -12.66 -22.51
N GLY A 44 -6.12 -12.47 -21.97
CA GLY A 44 -5.94 -11.93 -20.63
C GLY A 44 -6.40 -10.48 -20.52
N TYR A 45 -6.93 -10.11 -19.36
CA TYR A 45 -7.31 -8.74 -19.06
C TYR A 45 -6.30 -8.11 -18.09
N ALA A 46 -5.72 -6.97 -18.46
CA ALA A 46 -4.68 -6.33 -17.67
C ALA A 46 -4.96 -4.85 -17.42
N LYS A 47 -4.57 -4.38 -16.23
CA LYS A 47 -4.46 -2.94 -15.92
C LYS A 47 -3.03 -2.63 -15.51
N ARG A 48 -2.52 -1.51 -16.02
CA ARG A 48 -1.15 -1.02 -15.78
C ARG A 48 -1.20 0.21 -14.90
N ASN A 49 -0.28 0.28 -13.95
CA ASN A 49 0.10 1.51 -13.30
C ASN A 49 1.56 1.82 -13.65
N PRO A 50 1.82 2.82 -14.51
CA PRO A 50 3.17 3.13 -14.97
C PRO A 50 4.00 3.82 -13.90
N ASP A 51 3.38 4.40 -12.87
CA ASP A 51 4.08 5.18 -11.86
C ASP A 51 3.36 5.15 -10.51
N LYS A 52 3.95 4.40 -9.58
CA LYS A 52 3.46 4.32 -8.21
C LYS A 52 4.61 4.36 -7.24
N THR A 53 4.47 5.15 -6.20
CA THR A 53 5.34 5.09 -5.02
C THR A 53 4.65 4.27 -3.94
N PHE A 54 5.31 3.19 -3.52
CA PHE A 54 5.02 2.47 -2.30
C PHE A 54 5.94 3.04 -1.22
N LYS A 55 5.43 3.34 -0.04
CA LYS A 55 6.19 3.92 1.06
C LYS A 55 5.64 3.41 2.37
N LEU A 56 6.41 3.59 3.44
CA LEU A 56 5.91 3.36 4.80
C LEU A 56 4.59 4.13 4.95
N CYS A 57 3.47 3.44 5.15
CA CYS A 57 2.15 4.08 5.24
C CYS A 57 1.29 3.28 6.22
N PRO A 58 1.01 3.82 7.42
CA PRO A 58 0.29 3.10 8.47
C PRO A 58 -1.15 2.75 8.09
N LYS A 59 -1.74 3.49 7.14
CA LYS A 59 -3.17 3.40 6.79
C LYS A 59 -3.49 2.88 5.39
N ALA A 60 -2.48 2.75 4.54
CA ALA A 60 -2.66 2.33 3.16
C ALA A 60 -1.46 1.49 2.75
N ILE A 61 -1.54 0.19 3.02
CA ILE A 61 -0.49 -0.79 2.74
C ILE A 61 -0.70 -1.51 1.41
N ASP A 62 -1.87 -1.34 0.80
CA ASP A 62 -2.24 -1.98 -0.46
C ASP A 62 -2.64 -0.95 -1.53
N TRP A 63 -2.32 -1.27 -2.79
CA TRP A 63 -2.59 -0.40 -3.93
C TRP A 63 -2.98 -1.18 -5.17
N GLY A 64 -4.02 -0.70 -5.85
CA GLY A 64 -4.57 -1.40 -7.01
C GLY A 64 -5.93 -0.85 -7.40
N TRP A 65 -6.82 -1.73 -7.80
CA TRP A 65 -8.14 -1.37 -8.29
C TRP A 65 -9.22 -2.05 -7.46
N SER A 66 -10.02 -1.23 -6.77
CA SER A 66 -11.26 -1.64 -6.09
C SER A 66 -12.35 -2.13 -7.06
N GLN A 67 -12.17 -1.86 -8.35
CA GLN A 67 -12.99 -2.36 -9.46
C GLN A 67 -12.03 -2.74 -10.59
N PHE A 68 -11.40 -3.92 -10.47
CA PHE A 68 -10.49 -4.41 -11.50
C PHE A 68 -11.27 -4.89 -12.72
N ILE A 69 -12.20 -5.83 -12.52
CA ILE A 69 -13.08 -6.40 -13.56
C ILE A 69 -14.42 -6.79 -12.91
N THR A 70 -15.53 -6.75 -13.64
CA THR A 70 -16.84 -7.19 -13.13
C THR A 70 -16.89 -8.71 -12.98
N SER A 71 -17.68 -9.19 -12.01
CA SER A 71 -17.99 -10.62 -11.90
C SER A 71 -18.59 -11.14 -13.21
N ASP A 72 -19.61 -10.45 -13.73
CA ASP A 72 -20.35 -10.91 -14.92
C ASP A 72 -19.42 -11.16 -16.11
N ARG A 73 -18.43 -10.28 -16.31
CA ARG A 73 -17.44 -10.45 -17.36
C ARG A 73 -16.48 -11.62 -17.09
N ILE A 74 -16.06 -11.82 -15.83
CA ILE A 74 -15.25 -12.99 -15.45
C ILE A 74 -15.97 -14.29 -15.87
N GLN A 75 -17.27 -14.39 -15.62
CA GLN A 75 -18.06 -15.57 -15.97
C GLN A 75 -18.32 -15.67 -17.48
N GLN A 76 -18.78 -14.59 -18.12
CA GLN A 76 -19.16 -14.58 -19.54
C GLN A 76 -17.95 -14.86 -20.46
N ASP A 77 -16.79 -14.30 -20.13
CA ASP A 77 -15.60 -14.43 -20.96
C ASP A 77 -14.80 -15.70 -20.64
N GLY A 78 -15.20 -16.53 -19.66
CA GLY A 78 -14.58 -17.84 -19.42
C GLY A 78 -13.24 -17.81 -18.67
N TYR A 79 -13.00 -16.82 -17.80
CA TYR A 79 -11.75 -16.71 -17.04
C TYR A 79 -11.60 -17.77 -15.94
N ILE A 80 -12.70 -18.38 -15.48
CA ILE A 80 -12.69 -19.39 -14.41
C ILE A 80 -12.35 -20.77 -15.00
N SER A 81 -11.35 -21.44 -14.43
CA SER A 81 -11.02 -22.83 -14.73
C SER A 81 -10.89 -23.61 -13.43
N ASN A 82 -11.63 -24.72 -13.30
CA ASN A 82 -11.65 -25.55 -12.09
C ASN A 82 -11.89 -24.72 -10.80
N ASP A 83 -12.90 -23.84 -10.83
CA ASP A 83 -13.24 -22.93 -9.73
C ASP A 83 -12.08 -22.00 -9.29
N SER A 84 -11.13 -21.75 -10.20
CA SER A 84 -9.95 -20.93 -9.94
C SER A 84 -9.79 -19.82 -10.98
N LEU A 85 -9.21 -18.71 -10.53
CA LEU A 85 -8.77 -17.58 -11.34
C LEU A 85 -7.25 -17.45 -11.22
N THR A 86 -6.57 -17.27 -12.34
CA THR A 86 -5.11 -17.05 -12.33
C THR A 86 -4.83 -15.56 -12.48
N VAL A 87 -4.17 -14.99 -11.47
CA VAL A 87 -3.72 -13.58 -11.48
C VAL A 87 -2.21 -13.54 -11.54
N ARG A 88 -1.67 -12.75 -12.46
CA ARG A 88 -0.24 -12.46 -12.57
C ARG A 88 0.03 -11.00 -12.24
N ALA A 89 1.02 -10.78 -11.39
CA ALA A 89 1.58 -9.45 -11.13
C ALA A 89 2.96 -9.35 -11.78
N ALA A 90 3.15 -8.38 -12.66
CA ALA A 90 4.47 -8.00 -13.17
C ALA A 90 4.85 -6.65 -12.56
N VAL A 91 5.92 -6.60 -11.77
CA VAL A 91 6.36 -5.41 -11.05
C VAL A 91 7.80 -5.07 -11.43
N THR A 92 8.05 -3.80 -11.72
CA THR A 92 9.39 -3.26 -11.96
C THR A 92 9.67 -2.18 -10.93
N VAL A 93 10.72 -2.37 -10.13
CA VAL A 93 11.22 -1.35 -9.20
C VAL A 93 12.11 -0.40 -9.97
N LYS A 94 11.70 0.87 -10.05
CA LYS A 94 12.47 1.95 -10.68
C LYS A 94 13.54 2.50 -9.73
N SER A 95 13.19 2.66 -8.46
CA SER A 95 14.11 3.09 -7.41
C SER A 95 13.67 2.60 -6.03
N SER A 96 14.62 2.51 -5.11
CA SER A 96 14.40 2.29 -3.68
C SER A 96 15.22 3.31 -2.90
N SER A 97 14.61 3.95 -1.92
CA SER A 97 15.26 4.95 -1.05
C SER A 97 14.71 4.86 0.37
N VAL A 98 15.42 5.48 1.30
CA VAL A 98 14.97 5.71 2.67
C VAL A 98 14.92 7.22 2.87
N SER A 99 13.70 7.76 2.91
CA SER A 99 13.45 9.20 2.97
C SER A 99 12.02 9.44 3.42
N ILE A 100 11.83 10.41 4.31
CA ILE A 100 10.51 10.84 4.75
C ILE A 100 10.18 12.10 3.97
N ASP A 101 9.08 12.08 3.21
CA ASP A 101 8.60 13.29 2.55
C ASP A 101 8.03 14.23 3.65
N PRO A 102 8.29 15.56 3.62
CA PRO A 102 7.84 16.48 4.67
C PRO A 102 6.32 16.42 4.95
N GLU A 103 5.54 16.14 3.91
CA GLU A 103 4.08 15.96 3.98
C GLU A 103 3.63 14.72 4.79
N ASP A 104 4.49 13.71 4.90
CA ASP A 104 4.24 12.49 5.68
C ASP A 104 4.92 12.53 7.06
N ALA A 105 5.77 13.51 7.35
CA ALA A 105 6.62 13.53 8.54
C ALA A 105 5.82 13.44 9.85
N GLU A 106 4.67 14.11 9.95
CA GLU A 106 3.79 14.01 11.12
C GLU A 106 3.08 12.66 11.22
N LEU A 107 2.71 12.05 10.08
CA LEU A 107 2.11 10.71 10.07
C LEU A 107 3.12 9.66 10.53
N TYR A 108 4.37 9.79 10.10
CA TYR A 108 5.45 8.87 10.50
C TYR A 108 5.84 9.09 11.95
N LEU A 109 5.83 10.35 12.42
CA LEU A 109 6.07 10.67 13.83
C LEU A 109 5.07 9.95 14.74
N LYS A 110 3.79 9.89 14.35
CA LYS A 110 2.79 9.13 15.11
C LYS A 110 3.22 7.68 15.31
N CYS A 111 3.60 6.99 14.25
CA CYS A 111 3.99 5.58 14.33
C CYS A 111 5.29 5.38 15.10
N ALA A 112 6.28 6.25 14.89
CA ALA A 112 7.52 6.21 15.65
C ALA A 112 7.27 6.35 17.17
N VAL A 113 6.33 7.20 17.56
CA VAL A 113 5.92 7.37 18.96
C VAL A 113 5.15 6.16 19.49
N GLU A 114 4.18 5.64 18.73
CA GLU A 114 3.39 4.44 19.11
C GLU A 114 4.29 3.21 19.31
N GLU A 115 5.35 3.09 18.50
CA GLU A 115 6.34 2.01 18.59
C GLU A 115 7.45 2.26 19.62
N GLY A 116 7.53 3.46 20.21
CA GLY A 116 8.61 3.84 21.13
C GLY A 116 9.99 3.93 20.47
N ASN A 117 10.04 4.17 19.15
CA ASN A 117 11.27 4.20 18.36
C ASN A 117 11.90 5.60 18.35
N ALA A 118 12.82 5.85 19.27
CA ALA A 118 13.47 7.16 19.45
C ALA A 118 14.22 7.65 18.19
N GLU A 119 14.94 6.77 17.49
CA GLU A 119 15.67 7.14 16.27
C GLU A 119 14.71 7.58 15.15
N ALA A 120 13.59 6.87 15.00
CA ALA A 120 12.55 7.23 14.04
C ALA A 120 11.85 8.55 14.41
N VAL A 121 11.68 8.84 15.70
CA VAL A 121 11.16 10.14 16.17
C VAL A 121 12.10 11.27 15.76
N GLU A 122 13.41 11.14 16.01
CA GLU A 122 14.41 12.12 15.61
C GLU A 122 14.44 12.33 14.09
N ALA A 123 14.36 11.23 13.32
CA ALA A 123 14.27 11.30 11.87
C ALA A 123 13.06 12.12 11.41
N CYS A 124 11.87 11.90 11.98
CA CYS A 124 10.67 12.66 11.62
C CYS A 124 10.80 14.15 11.96
N LEU A 125 11.34 14.47 13.15
CA LEU A 125 11.55 15.86 13.59
C LEU A 125 12.54 16.60 12.67
N SER A 126 13.60 15.93 12.24
CA SER A 126 14.58 16.49 11.29
C SER A 126 13.97 16.83 9.92
N GLN A 127 12.85 16.20 9.57
CA GLN A 127 12.12 16.39 8.32
C GLN A 127 10.95 17.38 8.47
N GLY A 128 10.87 18.07 9.61
CA GLY A 128 9.92 19.15 9.85
C GLY A 128 8.62 18.74 10.53
N ALA A 129 8.53 17.51 11.07
CA ALA A 129 7.39 17.13 11.89
C ALA A 129 7.28 18.05 13.12
N GLY A 130 6.10 18.60 13.38
CA GLY A 130 5.88 19.45 14.56
C GLY A 130 5.89 18.63 15.84
N VAL A 131 6.76 18.96 16.80
CA VAL A 131 6.80 18.28 18.12
C VAL A 131 5.48 18.39 18.91
N ASN A 132 4.69 19.43 18.62
CA ASN A 132 3.38 19.69 19.20
C ASN A 132 2.25 19.58 18.16
N CYS A 133 2.49 18.92 17.02
CA CYS A 133 1.44 18.71 16.03
C CYS A 133 0.28 17.91 16.65
N GLN A 134 -0.91 18.08 16.11
CA GLN A 134 -2.04 17.24 16.45
C GLN A 134 -2.25 16.25 15.32
N PHE A 135 -2.17 14.96 15.61
CA PHE A 135 -2.39 13.93 14.61
C PHE A 135 -3.84 13.99 14.11
N LYS A 136 -4.01 13.82 12.79
CA LYS A 136 -5.27 14.12 12.09
C LYS A 136 -6.48 13.29 12.55
N ASP A 137 -6.28 12.15 13.21
CA ASP A 137 -7.38 11.21 13.54
C ASP A 137 -7.96 11.39 14.93
N ASP A 138 -7.11 11.68 15.92
CA ASP A 138 -7.44 11.70 17.34
C ASP A 138 -7.14 13.07 17.98
N LEU A 139 -6.52 13.98 17.21
CA LEU A 139 -6.06 15.30 17.64
C LEU A 139 -5.05 15.23 18.81
N TYR A 140 -4.42 14.06 18.99
CA TYR A 140 -3.40 13.85 20.00
C TYR A 140 -2.07 14.41 19.55
N THR A 141 -1.29 14.86 20.53
CA THR A 141 0.08 15.29 20.29
C THR A 141 0.99 14.08 20.37
N PRO A 142 2.22 14.16 19.82
CA PRO A 142 3.24 13.15 20.07
C PRO A 142 3.36 12.79 21.55
N LEU A 143 3.29 13.78 22.46
CA LEU A 143 3.36 13.52 23.90
C LEU A 143 2.13 12.78 24.45
N HIS A 144 0.91 13.13 24.00
CA HIS A 144 -0.30 12.40 24.40
C HIS A 144 -0.19 10.92 24.03
N THR A 145 0.24 10.61 22.81
CA THR A 145 0.41 9.24 22.31
C THR A 145 1.53 8.48 23.02
N ALA A 146 2.65 9.14 23.31
CA ALA A 146 3.75 8.52 24.07
C ALA A 146 3.30 8.10 25.48
N CYS A 147 2.50 8.93 26.14
CA CYS A 147 1.99 8.66 27.48
C CYS A 147 0.83 7.65 27.52
N SER A 148 0.10 7.44 26.42
CA SER A 148 -0.98 6.46 26.35
C SER A 148 -0.49 5.03 26.06
N SER A 149 0.70 4.90 25.48
CA SER A 149 1.24 3.64 24.97
C SER A 149 2.10 2.87 26.00
N SER A 150 1.86 3.09 27.30
CA SER A 150 2.61 2.49 28.43
C SER A 150 2.04 1.16 28.92
#